data_AF-A0A5D2ESL1-F1
#
_entry.id   AF-A0A5D2ESL1-F1
#
_cell.length_a   1.000
_cell.length_b   1.000
_cell.length_c   1.000
_cell.angle_alpha   90.00
_cell.angle_beta   90.00
_cell.angle_gamma   90.00
#
_symmetry.space_group_name_H-M   'P 1'
#
loop_
_entity.id
_entity.type
_entity.pdbx_description
1 polymer ?
#
loop_
_entity_poly.entity_id
_entity_poly.type
_entity_poly.pdbx_seq_one_letter_code
_entity_poly.pdbx_strand_id
1 'polypeptide(L)'
;MIFTTPHCFFSCSTSLPFSLSKKPSFFLSKKPRLSTWVSSRTRSSSLCTASLITSPDSFEVGRLIGSYGFMNVTSYSGFQSGADLEFSSGDLGQLRVQDVGEGTVKIRLYEGRIAQGPFKGTPVIFKVYPGQRAAGIEADMMAANELNAHAFLQSSSEGICKNLLLLLGGFETKTGEQWLAFRDNGKYSAADFAKATSEKISRARSLQEKPWNPFEQEQAFKRRTYFVIRLFQGAMNGLAYMHNHERLHQSLGPASVILNTIVERDAVYLVPKLRDLAFSVDISFSSLEEGPSTFSEDLWRRASSAGAFTPMERRSFGIADDIYEAGLLFAYLAFVPFCEAGIMDSLSLQRLLESTFKLDVMATREYCLADDRLLEAVKFLDLGDAAGWELLQAMLNPDFRKRPIAEAVANHRFLTANVL
;
A
#
# COMPACT_ATOMS: atom_id res chain seq x y z
N MET A 1 -4.72 0.96 32.32
CA MET A 1 -4.06 1.73 33.41
C MET A 1 -3.44 2.97 32.81
N ILE A 2 -3.24 4.04 33.59
CA ILE A 2 -2.78 5.34 33.08
C ILE A 2 -1.28 5.27 32.75
N PHE A 3 -0.90 5.44 31.48
CA PHE A 3 0.47 5.71 31.08
C PHE A 3 0.69 7.22 30.94
N THR A 4 1.07 7.87 32.04
CA THR A 4 1.69 9.20 32.01
C THR A 4 3.12 9.08 31.49
N THR A 5 3.48 9.86 30.48
CA THR A 5 4.87 9.99 30.02
C THR A 5 5.72 10.75 31.05
N PRO A 6 6.95 10.30 31.35
CA PRO A 6 7.85 11.05 32.22
C PRO A 6 8.45 12.26 31.49
N HIS A 7 8.33 13.44 32.10
CA HIS A 7 9.01 14.65 31.62
C HIS A 7 10.52 14.58 31.92
N CYS A 8 11.35 14.42 30.89
CA CYS A 8 12.79 14.67 30.99
C CYS A 8 13.11 16.12 30.57
N PHE A 9 13.39 16.95 31.56
CA PHE A 9 13.94 18.30 31.35
C PHE A 9 15.39 18.21 30.85
N PHE A 10 15.68 18.81 29.70
CA PHE A 10 17.05 19.17 29.33
C PHE A 10 17.28 20.65 29.61
N SER A 11 18.02 20.94 30.69
CA SER A 11 18.46 22.28 31.03
C SER A 11 19.48 22.79 30.02
N CYS A 12 19.24 23.99 29.48
CA CYS A 12 20.20 24.70 28.65
C CYS A 12 21.35 25.23 29.52
N SER A 13 22.60 25.01 29.08
CA SER A 13 23.80 25.56 29.72
C SER A 13 24.73 26.14 28.66
N THR A 14 24.68 27.46 28.50
CA THR A 14 25.57 28.23 27.63
C THR A 14 26.99 28.32 28.18
N SER A 15 28.00 28.04 27.36
CA SER A 15 29.31 28.68 27.49
C SER A 15 30.06 28.76 26.16
N LEU A 16 30.70 29.91 25.98
CA LEU A 16 31.64 30.32 24.92
C LEU A 16 32.68 31.22 25.63
N PRO A 17 33.81 31.57 25.01
CA PRO A 17 34.61 30.85 24.00
C PRO A 17 36.09 30.75 24.44
N PHE A 18 36.94 30.06 23.67
CA PHE A 18 38.35 30.46 23.59
C PHE A 18 38.87 30.34 22.15
N SER A 19 39.66 31.32 21.75
CA SER A 19 40.27 31.42 20.43
C SER A 19 41.78 31.23 20.51
N LEU A 20 42.41 30.69 19.46
CA LEU A 20 43.68 31.24 18.98
C LEU A 20 44.03 30.80 17.54
N SER A 21 44.55 31.77 16.82
CA SER A 21 44.94 31.82 15.40
C SER A 21 45.75 30.66 14.81
N LYS A 22 45.59 30.44 13.49
CA LYS A 22 46.59 30.86 12.47
C LYS A 22 46.00 30.91 11.03
N LYS A 23 46.59 31.79 10.21
CA LYS A 23 46.33 32.19 8.80
C LYS A 23 47.69 32.74 8.25
N PRO A 24 47.86 33.23 6.99
CA PRO A 24 47.08 33.11 5.73
C PRO A 24 47.93 32.85 4.45
N SER A 25 47.28 32.63 3.30
CA SER A 25 47.61 33.24 1.96
C SER A 25 46.53 32.83 0.93
N PHE A 26 45.65 33.72 0.43
CA PHE A 26 45.79 34.63 -0.75
C PHE A 26 46.14 33.89 -2.07
N PHE A 27 45.38 34.02 -3.16
CA PHE A 27 45.08 35.26 -3.91
C PHE A 27 43.69 35.36 -4.60
N LEU A 28 43.43 36.57 -5.14
CA LEU A 28 42.29 37.05 -5.94
C LEU A 28 42.06 36.20 -7.23
N SER A 29 40.93 36.26 -7.97
CA SER A 29 39.86 37.28 -8.12
C SER A 29 38.51 36.58 -8.44
N LYS A 30 37.37 37.18 -8.80
CA LYS A 30 36.96 38.52 -9.32
C LYS A 30 35.47 38.76 -8.93
N LYS A 31 34.88 39.91 -9.26
CA LYS A 31 33.41 40.15 -9.30
C LYS A 31 33.01 40.77 -10.65
N PRO A 32 31.79 40.52 -11.14
CA PRO A 32 30.95 41.61 -11.63
C PRO A 32 29.63 41.71 -10.84
N ARG A 33 28.76 42.64 -11.26
CA ARG A 33 27.77 43.29 -10.39
C ARG A 33 26.35 42.72 -10.48
N LEU A 34 25.66 42.91 -9.34
CA LEU A 34 24.22 42.90 -9.08
C LEU A 34 23.33 43.17 -10.31
N SER A 35 22.38 42.26 -10.56
CA SER A 35 21.04 42.60 -11.03
C SER A 35 20.03 42.05 -10.04
N THR A 36 19.11 42.90 -9.59
CA THR A 36 17.99 42.53 -8.72
C THR A 36 17.08 41.50 -9.38
N TRP A 37 16.61 40.49 -8.63
CA TRP A 37 15.22 40.02 -8.70
C TRP A 37 14.81 39.19 -7.47
N VAL A 38 13.63 39.51 -6.94
CA VAL A 38 12.70 38.73 -6.11
C VAL A 38 13.29 37.75 -5.07
N SER A 39 13.12 38.09 -3.79
CA SER A 39 13.28 37.17 -2.65
C SER A 39 12.24 36.05 -2.71
N SER A 40 12.63 34.86 -3.16
CA SER A 40 11.83 33.64 -2.98
C SER A 40 11.94 33.18 -1.53
N ARG A 41 10.82 33.28 -0.80
CA ARG A 41 10.71 32.70 0.56
C ARG A 41 10.97 31.20 0.49
N THR A 42 12.16 30.76 0.88
CA THR A 42 12.44 29.38 1.25
C THR A 42 11.55 29.03 2.44
N ARG A 43 10.44 28.32 2.18
CA ARG A 43 9.69 27.65 3.24
C ARG A 43 10.64 26.64 3.87
N SER A 44 11.07 26.90 5.11
CA SER A 44 11.75 25.90 5.93
C SER A 44 10.83 24.70 6.05
N SER A 45 11.21 23.57 5.47
CA SER A 45 10.64 22.26 5.77
C SER A 45 11.06 21.90 7.19
N SER A 46 10.33 22.40 8.19
CA SER A 46 10.45 21.92 9.55
C SER A 46 10.16 20.43 9.54
N LEU A 47 11.09 19.64 10.09
CA LEU A 47 10.87 18.23 10.44
C LEU A 47 9.80 18.19 11.54
N CYS A 48 8.54 18.26 11.13
CA CYS A 48 7.40 18.16 12.02
C CYS A 48 7.23 16.69 12.39
N THR A 49 7.89 16.27 13.48
CA THR A 49 7.49 15.08 14.24
C THR A 49 6.02 15.29 14.62
N ALA A 50 5.11 14.61 13.94
CA ALA A 50 3.69 14.81 14.11
C ALA A 50 3.25 14.17 15.44
N SER A 51 3.18 14.96 16.51
CA SER A 51 2.59 14.53 17.77
C SER A 51 1.16 14.05 17.53
N LEU A 52 0.93 12.74 17.74
CA LEU A 52 -0.37 12.11 17.54
C LEU A 52 -1.42 12.72 18.47
N ILE A 53 -2.61 13.01 17.93
CA ILE A 53 -3.74 13.53 18.70
C ILE A 53 -4.41 12.36 19.45
N THR A 54 -4.36 12.39 20.78
CA THR A 54 -4.88 11.30 21.64
C THR A 54 -6.16 11.64 22.43
N SER A 55 -6.59 12.90 22.41
CA SER A 55 -7.83 13.33 23.07
C SER A 55 -9.04 13.10 22.16
N PRO A 56 -10.08 12.36 22.60
CA PRO A 56 -11.32 12.18 21.84
C PRO A 56 -12.00 13.52 21.51
N ASP A 57 -11.98 14.48 22.44
CA ASP A 57 -12.62 15.79 22.29
C ASP A 57 -11.94 16.68 21.22
N SER A 58 -10.77 16.27 20.72
CA SER A 58 -10.09 16.92 19.59
C SER A 58 -10.66 16.48 18.23
N PHE A 59 -11.64 15.58 18.21
CA PHE A 59 -12.22 14.98 17.01
C PHE A 59 -13.75 15.14 16.94
N GLU A 60 -14.24 15.51 15.75
CA GLU A 60 -15.65 15.44 15.38
C GLU A 60 -15.88 14.15 14.58
N VAL A 61 -16.67 13.22 15.11
CA VAL A 61 -17.06 11.98 14.42
C VAL A 61 -18.32 12.23 13.58
N GLY A 62 -18.26 11.81 12.32
CA GLY A 62 -19.34 11.91 11.34
C GLY A 62 -20.02 10.57 11.06
N ARG A 63 -20.41 10.38 9.79
CA ARG A 63 -21.20 9.24 9.33
C ARG A 63 -20.37 7.95 9.22
N LEU A 64 -20.97 6.80 9.50
CA LEU A 64 -20.45 5.48 9.11
C LEU A 64 -20.37 5.38 7.57
N ILE A 65 -19.17 5.19 7.05
CA ILE A 65 -18.87 4.98 5.62
C ILE A 65 -19.12 3.53 5.22
N GLY A 66 -18.70 2.60 6.08
CA GLY A 66 -18.79 1.17 5.83
C GLY A 66 -18.12 0.34 6.92
N SER A 67 -18.02 -0.96 6.69
CA SER A 67 -17.33 -1.90 7.57
C SER A 67 -16.74 -3.04 6.77
N TYR A 68 -15.59 -3.57 7.18
CA TYR A 68 -14.95 -4.71 6.55
C TYR A 68 -14.36 -5.65 7.62
N GLY A 69 -14.35 -6.95 7.32
CA GLY A 69 -13.55 -7.93 8.06
C GLY A 69 -12.15 -8.03 7.47
N PHE A 70 -11.23 -8.73 8.14
CA PHE A 70 -9.85 -8.85 7.66
C PHE A 70 -9.70 -9.64 6.37
N MET A 71 -10.55 -10.65 6.15
CA MET A 71 -10.69 -11.27 4.84
C MET A 71 -10.86 -10.16 3.79
N ASN A 72 -11.86 -9.28 3.89
CA ASN A 72 -12.08 -8.20 2.91
C ASN A 72 -10.90 -7.20 2.69
N VAL A 73 -9.84 -7.22 3.52
CA VAL A 73 -8.62 -6.40 3.35
C VAL A 73 -7.58 -7.13 2.51
N THR A 74 -7.25 -8.35 2.91
CA THR A 74 -6.29 -9.22 2.23
C THR A 74 -6.90 -9.98 1.06
N SER A 75 -8.24 -9.98 0.94
CA SER A 75 -8.94 -10.92 0.09
C SER A 75 -8.76 -10.58 -1.38
N TYR A 76 -8.26 -11.61 -2.04
CA TYR A 76 -8.61 -11.94 -3.39
C TYR A 76 -10.07 -12.43 -3.45
N SER A 77 -11.03 -11.63 -2.96
CA SER A 77 -12.45 -12.00 -2.88
C SER A 77 -13.11 -11.91 -4.25
N GLY A 78 -13.74 -13.00 -4.68
CA GLY A 78 -14.57 -12.98 -5.89
C GLY A 78 -15.81 -12.10 -5.76
N PHE A 79 -16.42 -11.75 -6.90
CA PHE A 79 -17.66 -10.96 -6.92
C PHE A 79 -18.80 -11.64 -6.15
N GLN A 80 -19.26 -11.01 -5.05
CA GLN A 80 -20.56 -11.33 -4.45
C GLN A 80 -21.70 -10.77 -5.31
N SER A 81 -21.99 -11.44 -6.43
CA SER A 81 -23.28 -11.33 -7.11
C SER A 81 -24.27 -12.24 -6.39
N GLY A 82 -25.37 -11.69 -5.90
CA GLY A 82 -26.31 -12.43 -5.05
C GLY A 82 -27.08 -13.52 -5.79
N ALA A 83 -26.70 -14.77 -5.56
CA ALA A 83 -27.54 -15.96 -5.67
C ALA A 83 -26.95 -17.05 -4.75
N ASP A 84 -27.78 -17.71 -3.96
CA ASP A 84 -27.35 -18.79 -3.06
C ASP A 84 -26.70 -19.92 -3.86
N LEU A 85 -25.49 -20.34 -3.45
CA LEU A 85 -24.89 -21.56 -3.97
C LEU A 85 -23.94 -22.16 -2.94
N GLU A 86 -24.46 -23.12 -2.16
CA GLU A 86 -23.67 -23.99 -1.30
C GLU A 86 -22.63 -24.74 -2.15
N PHE A 87 -21.35 -24.56 -1.86
CA PHE A 87 -20.30 -25.43 -2.39
C PHE A 87 -19.47 -26.03 -1.27
N SER A 88 -19.49 -27.36 -1.24
CA SER A 88 -18.90 -28.22 -0.23
C SER A 88 -17.40 -27.98 -0.04
N SER A 89 -16.96 -27.97 1.22
CA SER A 89 -15.54 -27.89 1.60
C SER A 89 -14.82 -29.20 1.25
N GLY A 90 -14.10 -29.22 0.13
CA GLY A 90 -13.30 -30.35 -0.29
C GLY A 90 -12.05 -29.90 -1.06
N ASP A 91 -10.90 -29.93 -0.38
CA ASP A 91 -9.56 -29.93 -0.96
C ASP A 91 -9.18 -28.73 -1.86
N LEU A 92 -9.43 -27.50 -1.36
CA LEU A 92 -8.82 -26.30 -1.97
C LEU A 92 -7.38 -26.15 -1.47
N GLY A 93 -6.41 -26.37 -2.36
CA GLY A 93 -4.98 -26.33 -2.03
C GLY A 93 -4.53 -24.99 -1.41
N GLN A 94 -4.13 -25.05 -0.14
CA GLN A 94 -3.33 -24.09 0.63
C GLN A 94 -3.52 -22.61 0.23
N LEU A 95 -4.75 -22.12 0.38
CA LEU A 95 -5.11 -20.70 0.33
C LEU A 95 -4.14 -19.90 1.21
N ARG A 96 -3.44 -18.90 0.64
CA ARG A 96 -2.52 -18.01 1.39
C ARG A 96 -3.29 -16.98 2.20
N VAL A 97 -3.99 -17.48 3.20
CA VAL A 97 -4.66 -16.70 4.23
C VAL A 97 -3.71 -16.69 5.43
N GLN A 98 -3.45 -15.52 6.02
CA GLN A 98 -3.05 -15.50 7.42
C GLN A 98 -4.28 -15.93 8.21
N ASP A 99 -4.18 -17.01 8.98
CA ASP A 99 -5.32 -17.73 9.58
C ASP A 99 -5.93 -16.98 10.78
N VAL A 100 -6.33 -15.72 10.56
CA VAL A 100 -7.35 -15.02 11.34
C VAL A 100 -8.69 -15.61 10.97
N GLY A 101 -9.32 -16.29 11.93
CA GLY A 101 -10.59 -17.00 11.73
C GLY A 101 -11.67 -16.10 11.11
N GLU A 102 -12.38 -16.66 10.13
CA GLU A 102 -13.42 -15.96 9.37
C GLU A 102 -14.40 -15.21 10.28
N GLY A 103 -14.35 -13.88 10.24
CA GLY A 103 -15.35 -13.00 10.87
C GLY A 103 -15.14 -12.59 12.33
N THR A 104 -14.01 -12.89 12.99
CA THR A 104 -13.78 -12.48 14.41
C THR A 104 -13.78 -10.97 14.61
N VAL A 105 -13.01 -10.23 13.79
CA VAL A 105 -12.83 -8.77 13.94
C VAL A 105 -13.47 -8.01 12.77
N LYS A 106 -14.53 -7.25 13.08
CA LYS A 106 -15.23 -6.36 12.13
C LYS A 106 -14.85 -4.90 12.35
N ILE A 107 -13.97 -4.38 11.49
CA ILE A 107 -13.58 -2.96 11.48
C ILE A 107 -14.71 -2.11 10.91
N ARG A 108 -14.95 -0.94 11.51
CA ARG A 108 -15.86 0.09 10.98
C ARG A 108 -15.07 1.31 10.52
N LEU A 109 -15.51 1.94 9.44
CA LEU A 109 -14.98 3.21 8.94
C LEU A 109 -15.99 4.33 9.17
N TYR A 110 -15.56 5.44 9.78
CA TYR A 110 -16.37 6.65 9.94
C TYR A 110 -15.67 7.86 9.32
N GLU A 111 -16.45 8.78 8.75
CA GLU A 111 -15.95 10.12 8.42
C GLU A 111 -15.68 10.91 9.70
N GLY A 112 -14.85 11.94 9.61
CA GLY A 112 -14.61 12.85 10.71
C GLY A 112 -13.82 14.09 10.34
N ARG A 113 -13.60 14.97 11.33
CA ARG A 113 -12.70 16.11 11.24
C ARG A 113 -11.95 16.33 12.55
N ILE A 114 -10.81 16.99 12.48
CA ILE A 114 -10.15 17.53 13.67
C ILE A 114 -10.94 18.77 14.14
N ALA A 115 -11.41 18.75 15.38
CA ALA A 115 -12.28 19.79 15.97
C ALA A 115 -11.49 20.98 16.56
N GLN A 116 -10.26 20.72 17.01
CA GLN A 116 -9.45 21.64 17.83
C GLN A 116 -7.96 21.68 17.40
N GLY A 117 -7.23 22.69 17.85
CA GLY A 117 -5.79 22.82 17.58
C GLY A 117 -5.43 23.31 16.16
N PRO A 118 -4.14 23.27 15.78
CA PRO A 118 -3.64 23.89 14.54
C PRO A 118 -4.11 23.20 13.25
N PHE A 119 -4.61 21.97 13.35
CA PHE A 119 -5.13 21.18 12.23
C PHE A 119 -6.66 21.17 12.15
N LYS A 120 -7.34 22.06 12.89
CA LYS A 120 -8.81 22.17 12.90
C LYS A 120 -9.40 22.21 11.47
N GLY A 121 -10.46 21.43 11.25
CA GLY A 121 -11.14 21.29 9.96
C GLY A 121 -10.51 20.27 9.02
N THR A 122 -9.32 19.71 9.33
CA THR A 122 -8.72 18.64 8.52
C THR A 122 -9.63 17.41 8.50
N PRO A 123 -10.02 16.89 7.32
CA PRO A 123 -10.85 15.70 7.22
C PRO A 123 -10.06 14.45 7.60
N VAL A 124 -10.72 13.55 8.32
CA VAL A 124 -10.16 12.28 8.76
C VAL A 124 -11.10 11.12 8.47
N ILE A 125 -10.53 9.93 8.32
CA ILE A 125 -11.25 8.66 8.30
C ILE A 125 -10.87 7.94 9.59
N PHE A 126 -11.84 7.64 10.44
CA PHE A 126 -11.63 6.79 11.60
C PHE A 126 -11.72 5.34 11.19
N LYS A 127 -10.70 4.56 11.56
CA LYS A 127 -10.72 3.11 11.55
C LYS A 127 -10.97 2.63 12.97
N VAL A 128 -12.11 1.99 13.19
CA VAL A 128 -12.60 1.62 14.52
C VAL A 128 -12.55 0.12 14.69
N TYR A 129 -11.71 -0.31 15.62
CA TYR A 129 -11.59 -1.70 16.04
C TYR A 129 -12.56 -1.95 17.21
N PRO A 130 -13.33 -3.05 17.18
CA PRO A 130 -14.14 -3.46 18.33
C PRO A 130 -13.22 -3.78 19.51
N GLY A 131 -13.59 -3.33 20.72
CA GLY A 131 -12.80 -3.62 21.92
C GLY A 131 -12.88 -5.08 22.36
N GLN A 132 -11.96 -5.50 23.24
CA GLN A 132 -11.77 -6.87 23.74
C GLN A 132 -13.05 -7.68 24.01
N ARG A 133 -14.09 -7.05 24.57
CA ARG A 133 -15.37 -7.71 24.94
C ARG A 133 -16.20 -8.17 23.74
N ALA A 134 -15.99 -7.58 22.56
CA ALA A 134 -16.77 -7.83 21.36
C ALA A 134 -16.04 -8.69 20.32
N ALA A 135 -14.69 -8.68 20.31
CA ALA A 135 -13.88 -9.36 19.30
C ALA A 135 -12.60 -10.01 19.85
N GLY A 136 -12.47 -10.16 21.17
CA GLY A 136 -11.29 -10.75 21.80
C GLY A 136 -10.05 -9.86 21.76
N ILE A 137 -8.93 -10.43 22.23
CA ILE A 137 -7.62 -9.75 22.33
C ILE A 137 -7.07 -9.38 20.95
N GLU A 138 -7.43 -10.15 19.93
CA GLU A 138 -6.99 -9.99 18.54
C GLU A 138 -7.23 -8.57 17.99
N ALA A 139 -8.43 -8.02 18.20
CA ALA A 139 -8.77 -6.69 17.71
C ALA A 139 -7.92 -5.56 18.33
N ASP A 140 -7.64 -5.66 19.63
CA ASP A 140 -6.77 -4.71 20.33
C ASP A 140 -5.30 -4.87 19.89
N MET A 141 -4.82 -6.11 19.71
CA MET A 141 -3.49 -6.38 19.18
C MET A 141 -3.31 -5.83 17.75
N MET A 142 -4.31 -5.98 16.88
CA MET A 142 -4.30 -5.43 15.52
C MET A 142 -4.32 -3.90 15.50
N ALA A 143 -5.12 -3.27 16.37
CA ALA A 143 -5.15 -1.82 16.53
C ALA A 143 -3.81 -1.28 17.03
N ALA A 144 -3.23 -1.93 18.04
CA ALA A 144 -1.92 -1.58 18.58
C ALA A 144 -0.80 -1.77 17.54
N ASN A 145 -0.82 -2.84 16.76
CA ASN A 145 0.18 -3.07 15.72
C ASN A 145 0.08 -2.03 14.59
N GLU A 146 -1.13 -1.71 14.12
CA GLU A 146 -1.31 -0.66 13.10
C GLU A 146 -0.88 0.72 13.60
N LEU A 147 -1.25 1.07 14.84
CA LEU A 147 -0.79 2.29 15.52
C LEU A 147 0.73 2.36 15.61
N ASN A 148 1.38 1.28 16.06
CA ASN A 148 2.83 1.21 16.22
C ASN A 148 3.56 1.28 14.87
N ALA A 149 3.09 0.54 13.85
CA ALA A 149 3.66 0.56 12.51
C ALA A 149 3.60 1.97 11.89
N HIS A 150 2.46 2.64 11.97
CA HIS A 150 2.33 4.03 11.50
C HIS A 150 3.17 5.02 12.31
N ALA A 151 3.16 4.93 13.65
CA ALA A 151 3.94 5.81 14.51
C ALA A 151 5.45 5.67 14.22
N PHE A 152 5.94 4.44 14.09
CA PHE A 152 7.31 4.12 13.73
C PHE A 152 7.68 4.69 12.34
N LEU A 153 6.92 4.32 11.29
CA LEU A 153 7.19 4.75 9.90
C LEU A 153 7.09 6.26 9.70
N GLN A 154 6.30 6.97 10.52
CA GLN A 154 6.17 8.44 10.49
C GLN A 154 7.22 9.17 11.32
N SER A 155 7.99 8.45 12.16
CA SER A 155 9.03 9.03 13.02
C SER A 155 10.41 9.12 12.36
N SER A 156 10.55 8.58 11.14
CA SER A 156 11.82 8.56 10.40
C SER A 156 12.42 9.95 10.14
N SER A 157 13.75 10.01 10.18
CA SER A 157 14.56 11.18 9.79
C SER A 157 14.46 11.50 8.30
N GLU A 158 14.07 10.54 7.45
CA GLU A 158 13.84 10.75 6.01
C GLU A 158 12.53 11.51 5.72
N GLY A 159 11.69 11.69 6.73
CA GLY A 159 10.40 12.36 6.64
C GLY A 159 9.25 11.43 6.22
N ILE A 160 8.05 11.99 6.14
CA ILE A 160 6.83 11.20 5.93
C ILE A 160 6.70 10.76 4.47
N CYS A 161 6.70 9.44 4.24
CA CYS A 161 6.47 8.87 2.92
C CYS A 161 5.12 9.30 2.33
N LYS A 162 5.16 9.97 1.16
CA LYS A 162 3.95 10.42 0.44
C LYS A 162 3.04 9.26 -0.01
N ASN A 163 3.59 8.05 -0.13
CA ASN A 163 2.91 6.84 -0.60
C ASN A 163 2.43 5.91 0.53
N LEU A 164 2.46 6.37 1.78
CA LEU A 164 1.77 5.72 2.90
C LEU A 164 0.58 6.57 3.37
N LEU A 165 -0.42 5.92 3.97
CA LEU A 165 -1.49 6.60 4.69
C LEU A 165 -0.94 7.28 5.95
N LEU A 166 -1.43 8.48 6.26
CA LEU A 166 -0.95 9.28 7.38
C LEU A 166 -1.90 9.13 8.58
N LEU A 167 -1.41 8.52 9.66
CA LEU A 167 -2.04 8.54 10.97
C LEU A 167 -1.85 9.92 11.62
N LEU A 168 -2.95 10.53 12.05
CA LEU A 168 -2.99 11.84 12.71
C LEU A 168 -3.20 11.73 14.22
N GLY A 169 -3.72 10.60 14.69
CA GLY A 169 -4.03 10.37 16.10
C GLY A 169 -4.77 9.06 16.33
N GLY A 170 -5.11 8.80 17.58
CA GLY A 170 -5.95 7.68 17.96
C GLY A 170 -6.29 7.69 19.45
N PHE A 171 -7.42 7.10 19.81
CA PHE A 171 -7.93 7.09 21.19
C PHE A 171 -8.72 5.82 21.50
N GLU A 172 -8.77 5.46 22.78
CA GLU A 172 -9.63 4.39 23.30
C GLU A 172 -10.93 5.00 23.87
N THR A 173 -12.07 4.37 23.61
CA THR A 173 -13.35 4.77 24.21
C THR A 173 -13.62 4.06 25.54
N LYS A 174 -14.60 4.54 26.32
CA LYS A 174 -15.03 3.87 27.57
C LYS A 174 -15.56 2.44 27.38
N THR A 175 -15.86 2.03 26.14
CA THR A 175 -16.26 0.66 25.77
C THR A 175 -15.06 -0.22 25.36
N GLY A 176 -13.85 0.33 25.35
CA GLY A 176 -12.62 -0.34 24.94
C GLY A 176 -12.39 -0.38 23.43
N GLU A 177 -13.19 0.34 22.63
CA GLU A 177 -12.94 0.40 21.18
C GLU A 177 -11.71 1.26 20.89
N GLN A 178 -10.85 0.79 20.00
CA GLN A 178 -9.67 1.52 19.55
C GLN A 178 -10.01 2.28 18.26
N TRP A 179 -9.92 3.61 18.31
CA TRP A 179 -10.24 4.51 17.20
C TRP A 179 -8.95 5.11 16.64
N LEU A 180 -8.53 4.71 15.43
CA LEU A 180 -7.37 5.27 14.74
C LEU A 180 -7.81 6.33 13.71
N ALA A 181 -7.25 7.52 13.79
CA ALA A 181 -7.63 8.68 12.98
C ALA A 181 -6.63 8.90 11.84
N PHE A 182 -7.01 8.53 10.62
CA PHE A 182 -6.18 8.71 9.43
C PHE A 182 -6.57 9.97 8.66
N ARG A 183 -5.60 10.65 8.04
CA ARG A 183 -5.89 11.75 7.11
C ARG A 183 -6.72 11.24 5.94
N ASP A 184 -7.85 11.88 5.67
CA ASP A 184 -8.58 11.63 4.43
C ASP A 184 -7.73 12.11 3.24
N ASN A 185 -7.40 11.16 2.37
CA ASN A 185 -6.63 11.39 1.14
C ASN A 185 -7.39 10.88 -0.10
N GLY A 186 -8.68 10.54 0.05
CA GLY A 186 -9.45 9.83 -0.96
C GLY A 186 -10.22 8.65 -0.36
N LYS A 187 -11.42 8.43 -0.91
CA LYS A 187 -12.36 7.37 -0.51
C LYS A 187 -12.33 6.13 -1.40
N TYR A 188 -11.52 6.14 -2.45
CA TYR A 188 -11.45 5.07 -3.44
C TYR A 188 -10.22 4.19 -3.21
N SER A 189 -10.37 2.90 -3.49
CA SER A 189 -9.29 1.93 -3.54
C SER A 189 -8.89 1.60 -4.99
N ALA A 190 -7.80 0.86 -5.17
CA ALA A 190 -7.46 0.27 -6.47
C ALA A 190 -8.52 -0.75 -6.95
N ALA A 191 -9.20 -1.43 -6.02
CA ALA A 191 -10.36 -2.27 -6.33
C ALA A 191 -11.53 -1.45 -6.93
N ASP A 192 -11.85 -0.29 -6.34
CA ASP A 192 -12.91 0.59 -6.85
C ASP A 192 -12.60 1.12 -8.26
N PHE A 193 -11.35 1.50 -8.50
CA PHE A 193 -10.88 1.89 -9.83
C PHE A 193 -11.03 0.76 -10.85
N ALA A 194 -10.54 -0.44 -10.52
CA ALA A 194 -10.58 -1.59 -11.43
C ALA A 194 -12.02 -2.00 -11.75
N LYS A 195 -12.89 -2.06 -10.74
CA LYS A 195 -14.33 -2.33 -10.90
C LYS A 195 -15.03 -1.27 -11.76
N ALA A 196 -14.85 0.02 -11.45
CA ALA A 196 -15.47 1.09 -12.23
C ALA A 196 -15.01 1.08 -13.70
N THR A 197 -13.78 0.66 -13.97
CA THR A 197 -13.20 0.57 -15.31
C THR A 197 -13.72 -0.66 -16.07
N SER A 198 -13.78 -1.84 -15.45
CA SER A 198 -14.31 -3.05 -16.10
C SER A 198 -15.82 -2.95 -16.38
N GLU A 199 -16.60 -2.37 -15.46
CA GLU A 199 -18.02 -2.05 -15.68
C GLU A 199 -18.24 -1.01 -16.80
N LYS A 200 -17.27 -0.12 -17.03
CA LYS A 200 -17.29 0.85 -18.15
C LYS A 200 -17.02 0.13 -19.49
N ILE A 201 -16.09 -0.83 -19.53
CA ILE A 201 -15.80 -1.65 -20.72
C ILE A 201 -17.02 -2.49 -21.09
N SER A 202 -17.62 -3.21 -20.13
CA SER A 202 -18.82 -4.02 -20.36
C SER A 202 -20.00 -3.20 -20.91
N ARG A 203 -20.21 -1.98 -20.40
CA ARG A 203 -21.28 -1.08 -20.91
C ARG A 203 -21.03 -0.62 -22.34
N ALA A 204 -19.79 -0.23 -22.68
CA ALA A 204 -19.45 0.16 -24.05
C ALA A 204 -19.65 -1.00 -25.05
N ARG A 205 -19.30 -2.23 -24.64
CA ARG A 205 -19.50 -3.42 -25.48
C ARG A 205 -20.97 -3.82 -25.61
N SER A 206 -21.75 -3.77 -24.52
CA SER A 206 -23.16 -4.19 -24.55
C SER A 206 -24.07 -3.23 -25.33
N LEU A 207 -23.79 -1.93 -25.30
CA LEU A 207 -24.52 -0.91 -26.08
C LEU A 207 -24.21 -0.95 -27.58
N GLN A 208 -23.29 -1.82 -28.04
CA GLN A 208 -22.69 -1.77 -29.38
C GLN A 208 -22.20 -0.36 -29.75
N GLU A 209 -21.71 0.39 -28.76
CA GLU A 209 -21.03 1.67 -28.97
C GLU A 209 -19.69 1.40 -29.65
N LYS A 210 -19.72 1.06 -30.94
CA LYS A 210 -18.56 1.13 -31.83
C LYS A 210 -18.06 2.57 -31.75
N PRO A 211 -16.89 2.84 -31.16
CA PRO A 211 -16.42 4.20 -31.05
C PRO A 211 -16.20 4.71 -32.45
N TRP A 212 -16.95 5.75 -32.82
CA TRP A 212 -16.94 6.32 -34.16
C TRP A 212 -15.55 6.91 -34.52
N ASN A 213 -14.69 7.04 -33.51
CA ASN A 213 -13.34 7.55 -33.56
C ASN A 213 -12.33 6.54 -32.96
N PRO A 214 -11.54 5.82 -33.77
CA PRO A 214 -10.47 4.93 -33.29
C PRO A 214 -9.41 5.63 -32.42
N PHE A 215 -9.15 6.93 -32.63
CA PHE A 215 -8.21 7.70 -31.82
C PHE A 215 -8.67 7.84 -30.37
N GLU A 216 -9.98 7.81 -30.10
CA GLU A 216 -10.51 7.84 -28.73
C GLU A 216 -10.30 6.52 -27.99
N GLN A 217 -10.37 5.37 -28.68
CA GLN A 217 -10.02 4.07 -28.11
C GLN A 217 -8.54 4.01 -27.74
N GLU A 218 -7.64 4.38 -28.66
CA GLU A 218 -6.20 4.38 -28.40
C GLU A 218 -5.85 5.35 -27.26
N GLN A 219 -6.44 6.55 -27.23
CA GLN A 219 -6.22 7.52 -26.16
C GLN A 219 -6.87 7.09 -24.83
N ALA A 220 -7.94 6.30 -24.83
CA ALA A 220 -8.49 5.69 -23.62
C ALA A 220 -7.54 4.62 -23.06
N PHE A 221 -7.07 3.70 -23.90
CA PHE A 221 -6.08 2.69 -23.54
C PHE A 221 -4.80 3.35 -22.97
N LYS A 222 -4.20 4.31 -23.68
CA LYS A 222 -3.00 5.03 -23.21
C LYS A 222 -3.21 5.72 -21.85
N ARG A 223 -4.37 6.33 -21.61
CA ARG A 223 -4.70 6.94 -20.30
C ARG A 223 -4.84 5.90 -19.20
N ARG A 224 -5.48 4.76 -19.48
CA ARG A 224 -5.61 3.64 -18.52
C ARG A 224 -4.25 3.03 -18.18
N THR A 225 -3.43 2.75 -19.19
CA THR A 225 -2.03 2.32 -19.04
C THR A 225 -1.23 3.28 -18.16
N TYR A 226 -1.30 4.58 -18.43
CA TYR A 226 -0.61 5.58 -17.61
C TYR A 226 -1.10 5.58 -16.16
N PHE A 227 -2.42 5.53 -15.95
CA PHE A 227 -3.03 5.48 -14.63
C PHE A 227 -2.59 4.24 -13.85
N VAL A 228 -2.62 3.05 -14.47
CA VAL A 228 -2.21 1.78 -13.85
C VAL A 228 -0.70 1.77 -13.51
N ILE A 229 0.17 2.22 -14.41
CA ILE A 229 1.61 2.34 -14.14
C ILE A 229 1.85 3.31 -12.97
N ARG A 230 1.22 4.49 -12.98
CA ARG A 230 1.32 5.49 -11.89
C ARG A 230 0.77 4.97 -10.56
N LEU A 231 -0.30 4.16 -10.60
CA LEU A 231 -0.87 3.49 -9.44
C LEU A 231 0.15 2.53 -8.82
N PHE A 232 0.63 1.59 -9.62
CA PHE A 232 1.53 0.55 -9.16
C PHE A 232 2.90 1.09 -8.72
N GLN A 233 3.45 2.07 -9.44
CA GLN A 233 4.63 2.82 -8.99
C GLN A 233 4.42 3.46 -7.61
N GLY A 234 3.25 4.04 -7.34
CA GLY A 234 2.94 4.61 -6.04
C GLY A 234 2.95 3.56 -4.93
N ALA A 235 2.34 2.40 -5.17
CA ALA A 235 2.37 1.26 -4.24
C ALA A 235 3.81 0.78 -3.99
N MET A 236 4.62 0.56 -5.03
CA MET A 236 6.00 0.09 -4.88
C MET A 236 6.92 1.10 -4.19
N ASN A 237 6.72 2.41 -4.40
CA ASN A 237 7.44 3.45 -3.65
C ASN A 237 7.07 3.44 -2.15
N GLY A 238 5.80 3.18 -1.81
CA GLY A 238 5.37 3.00 -0.43
C GLY A 238 6.01 1.76 0.21
N LEU A 239 6.04 0.65 -0.53
CA LEU A 239 6.61 -0.62 -0.06
C LEU A 239 8.13 -0.57 0.11
N ALA A 240 8.84 0.04 -0.84
CA ALA A 240 10.29 0.26 -0.75
C ALA A 240 10.66 1.09 0.47
N TYR A 241 9.88 2.13 0.77
CA TYR A 241 10.06 2.90 2.01
C TYR A 241 9.88 2.03 3.25
N MET A 242 8.86 1.15 3.31
CA MET A 242 8.67 0.24 4.44
C MET A 242 9.84 -0.75 4.58
N HIS A 243 10.28 -1.37 3.49
CA HIS A 243 11.40 -2.33 3.48
C HIS A 243 12.72 -1.69 3.93
N ASN A 244 12.99 -0.44 3.51
CA ASN A 244 14.15 0.34 3.94
C ASN A 244 14.09 0.71 5.43
N HIS A 245 12.90 0.74 6.02
CA HIS A 245 12.66 0.97 7.45
C HIS A 245 12.41 -0.33 8.23
N GLU A 246 12.83 -1.49 7.70
CA GLU A 246 12.73 -2.79 8.38
C GLU A 246 11.29 -3.17 8.76
N ARG A 247 10.31 -2.78 7.94
CA ARG A 247 8.89 -3.12 8.07
C ARG A 247 8.37 -3.84 6.84
N LEU A 248 7.59 -4.90 7.05
CA LEU A 248 6.80 -5.56 6.00
C LEU A 248 5.35 -5.06 6.01
N HIS A 249 4.64 -5.27 4.90
CA HIS A 249 3.22 -4.95 4.78
C HIS A 249 2.30 -6.15 5.08
N GLN A 250 2.60 -7.33 4.51
CA GLN A 250 1.93 -8.60 4.81
C GLN A 250 0.39 -8.60 4.66
N SER A 251 -0.12 -7.77 3.74
CA SER A 251 -1.55 -7.59 3.48
C SER A 251 -1.81 -6.84 2.17
N LEU A 252 -0.89 -6.96 1.19
CA LEU A 252 -0.97 -6.21 -0.06
C LEU A 252 -2.04 -6.79 -0.98
N GLY A 253 -2.98 -5.93 -1.37
CA GLY A 253 -4.05 -6.27 -2.30
C GLY A 253 -4.77 -5.02 -2.82
N PRO A 254 -5.74 -5.18 -3.72
CA PRO A 254 -6.41 -4.05 -4.37
C PRO A 254 -7.15 -3.10 -3.41
N ALA A 255 -7.57 -3.59 -2.23
CA ALA A 255 -8.19 -2.78 -1.18
C ALA A 255 -7.17 -1.97 -0.35
N SER A 256 -5.92 -2.46 -0.22
CA SER A 256 -4.87 -1.84 0.61
C SER A 256 -4.20 -0.63 -0.05
N VAL A 257 -4.62 -0.23 -1.26
CA VAL A 257 -4.10 0.95 -1.97
C VAL A 257 -5.20 1.99 -2.15
N ILE A 258 -5.10 3.12 -1.45
CA ILE A 258 -6.03 4.26 -1.56
C ILE A 258 -5.61 5.23 -2.65
N LEU A 259 -6.61 5.73 -3.38
CA LEU A 259 -6.49 6.65 -4.49
C LEU A 259 -7.27 7.95 -4.21
N ASN A 260 -6.63 9.09 -4.47
CA ASN A 260 -7.25 10.40 -4.41
C ASN A 260 -8.19 10.69 -5.60
N THR A 261 -8.07 9.93 -6.69
CA THR A 261 -8.94 9.97 -7.87
C THR A 261 -8.96 8.60 -8.56
N ILE A 262 -10.05 8.28 -9.25
CA ILE A 262 -10.17 7.12 -10.16
C ILE A 262 -10.34 7.54 -11.63
N VAL A 263 -10.15 8.84 -11.91
CA VAL A 263 -10.33 9.40 -13.25
C VAL A 263 -9.02 9.22 -14.04
N GLU A 264 -9.04 8.37 -15.07
CA GLU A 264 -7.87 8.05 -15.93
C GLU A 264 -7.17 9.31 -16.49
N ARG A 265 -7.92 10.40 -16.72
CA ARG A 265 -7.39 11.70 -17.22
C ARG A 265 -6.56 12.46 -16.18
N ASP A 266 -6.81 12.24 -14.90
CA ASP A 266 -6.18 12.96 -13.79
C ASP A 266 -4.98 12.20 -13.21
N ALA A 267 -4.53 11.13 -13.88
CA ALA A 267 -3.39 10.27 -13.50
C ALA A 267 -2.11 11.06 -13.14
N VAL A 268 -1.90 12.25 -13.71
CA VAL A 268 -0.78 13.13 -13.36
C VAL A 268 -0.80 13.51 -11.87
N TYR A 269 -2.00 13.73 -11.31
CA TYR A 269 -2.26 14.07 -9.91
C TYR A 269 -2.51 12.85 -9.01
N LEU A 270 -2.41 11.63 -9.55
CA LEU A 270 -2.60 10.41 -8.77
C LEU A 270 -1.47 10.23 -7.75
N VAL A 271 -1.84 10.08 -6.48
CA VAL A 271 -0.95 9.79 -5.35
C VAL A 271 -1.48 8.55 -4.61
N PRO A 272 -1.09 7.34 -5.04
CA PRO A 272 -1.49 6.09 -4.40
C PRO A 272 -0.87 5.97 -3.00
N LYS A 273 -1.63 5.45 -2.04
CA LYS A 273 -1.19 5.29 -0.64
C LYS A 273 -1.49 3.90 -0.10
N LEU A 274 -0.48 3.21 0.41
CA LEU A 274 -0.66 1.96 1.16
C LEU A 274 -1.32 2.22 2.53
N ARG A 275 -2.12 1.26 3.00
CA ARG A 275 -2.89 1.29 4.26
C ARG A 275 -3.05 -0.12 4.86
N ASP A 276 -3.71 -0.20 6.01
CA ASP A 276 -4.03 -1.46 6.71
C ASP A 276 -2.80 -2.22 7.21
N LEU A 277 -1.94 -1.49 7.94
CA LEU A 277 -0.70 -2.00 8.55
C LEU A 277 -0.92 -2.84 9.83
N ALA A 278 -2.14 -3.30 10.13
CA ALA A 278 -2.46 -4.18 11.25
C ALA A 278 -1.65 -5.49 11.26
N PHE A 279 -1.23 -5.98 10.09
CA PHE A 279 -0.38 -7.16 9.94
C PHE A 279 1.09 -6.82 9.66
N SER A 280 1.49 -5.54 9.76
CA SER A 280 2.88 -5.14 9.50
C SER A 280 3.83 -5.82 10.50
N VAL A 281 4.90 -6.41 9.97
CA VAL A 281 5.89 -7.17 10.75
C VAL A 281 7.20 -6.39 10.84
N ASP A 282 7.79 -6.38 12.04
CA ASP A 282 9.16 -5.89 12.28
C ASP A 282 10.18 -6.94 11.80
N ILE A 283 11.14 -6.52 10.97
CA ILE A 283 12.22 -7.37 10.47
C ILE A 283 13.62 -6.84 10.85
N SER A 284 13.68 -6.01 11.89
CA SER A 284 14.93 -5.72 12.58
C SER A 284 15.51 -7.00 13.19
N PHE A 285 16.85 -7.09 13.27
CA PHE A 285 17.50 -8.30 13.77
C PHE A 285 17.10 -8.64 15.21
N SER A 286 16.89 -7.63 16.07
CA SER A 286 16.36 -7.79 17.42
C SER A 286 15.00 -8.50 17.45
N SER A 287 14.03 -8.06 16.64
CA SER A 287 12.70 -8.68 16.61
C SER A 287 12.71 -10.08 16.01
N LEU A 288 13.64 -10.39 15.10
CA LEU A 288 13.81 -11.73 14.53
C LEU A 288 14.47 -12.73 15.51
N GLU A 289 15.19 -12.24 16.52
CA GLU A 289 15.79 -13.04 17.59
C GLU A 289 14.83 -13.30 18.76
N GLU A 290 13.94 -12.35 19.07
CA GLU A 290 12.91 -12.48 20.13
C GLU A 290 11.85 -13.57 19.82
N GLY A 291 11.70 -13.94 18.55
CA GLY A 291 10.84 -15.03 18.09
C GLY A 291 9.54 -14.55 17.41
N PRO A 292 8.71 -15.48 16.88
CA PRO A 292 7.46 -15.13 16.22
C PRO A 292 6.50 -14.37 17.14
N SER A 293 6.00 -13.21 16.68
CA SER A 293 4.75 -12.64 17.20
C SER A 293 3.56 -13.33 16.54
N THR A 294 2.39 -13.34 17.19
CA THR A 294 1.19 -14.08 16.77
C THR A 294 0.81 -13.84 15.29
N PHE A 295 0.85 -12.59 14.81
CA PHE A 295 0.52 -12.28 13.40
C PHE A 295 1.63 -12.66 12.39
N SER A 296 2.80 -13.07 12.85
CA SER A 296 3.95 -13.45 12.02
C SER A 296 4.23 -14.96 12.03
N GLU A 297 3.52 -15.75 12.84
CA GLU A 297 3.71 -17.22 12.91
C GLU A 297 3.54 -17.89 11.55
N ASP A 298 2.50 -17.52 10.78
CA ASP A 298 2.25 -18.03 9.43
C ASP A 298 3.36 -17.65 8.44
N LEU A 299 3.85 -16.40 8.52
CA LEU A 299 4.97 -15.92 7.71
C LEU A 299 6.24 -16.74 8.01
N TRP A 300 6.59 -16.92 9.29
CA TRP A 300 7.81 -17.63 9.68
C TRP A 300 7.71 -19.15 9.52
N ARG A 301 6.50 -19.72 9.57
CA ARG A 301 6.24 -21.10 9.14
C ARG A 301 6.55 -21.26 7.65
N ARG A 302 6.01 -20.39 6.79
CA ARG A 302 6.28 -20.40 5.34
C ARG A 302 7.76 -20.15 5.02
N ALA A 303 8.42 -19.24 5.74
CA ALA A 303 9.86 -19.01 5.63
C ALA A 303 10.67 -20.28 5.91
N SER A 304 10.34 -20.97 7.01
CA SER A 304 10.99 -22.22 7.40
C SER A 304 10.76 -23.33 6.35
N SER A 305 9.54 -23.44 5.80
CA SER A 305 9.24 -24.37 4.69
C SER A 305 9.98 -24.04 3.39
N ALA A 306 10.32 -22.78 3.13
CA ALA A 306 11.15 -22.34 2.01
C ALA A 306 12.68 -22.46 2.27
N GLY A 307 13.06 -22.99 3.43
CA GLY A 307 14.45 -23.16 3.85
C GLY A 307 15.13 -21.85 4.27
N ALA A 308 14.39 -20.91 4.85
CA ALA A 308 14.91 -19.69 5.45
C ALA A 308 14.97 -19.83 6.98
N PHE A 309 16.13 -20.23 7.50
CA PHE A 309 16.29 -20.60 8.92
C PHE A 309 17.03 -19.56 9.74
N THR A 310 17.97 -18.84 9.15
CA THR A 310 18.70 -17.75 9.82
C THR A 310 17.88 -16.45 9.86
N PRO A 311 18.15 -15.51 10.80
CA PRO A 311 17.48 -14.20 10.82
C PRO A 311 17.63 -13.44 9.49
N MET A 312 18.82 -13.50 8.86
CA MET A 312 19.07 -12.87 7.56
C MET A 312 18.20 -13.48 6.44
N GLU A 313 18.08 -14.81 6.39
CA GLU A 313 17.21 -15.46 5.39
C GLU A 313 15.72 -15.19 5.67
N ARG A 314 15.29 -15.14 6.94
CA ARG A 314 13.91 -14.77 7.31
C ARG A 314 13.58 -13.36 6.86
N ARG A 315 14.47 -12.40 7.12
CA ARG A 315 14.36 -11.02 6.61
C ARG A 315 14.23 -11.00 5.09
N SER A 316 15.10 -11.71 4.37
CA SER A 316 15.03 -11.82 2.90
C SER A 316 13.74 -12.49 2.41
N PHE A 317 13.27 -13.52 3.11
CA PHE A 317 12.01 -14.19 2.80
C PHE A 317 10.82 -13.24 2.95
N GLY A 318 10.69 -12.53 4.07
CA GLY A 318 9.58 -11.61 4.31
C GLY A 318 9.52 -10.48 3.29
N ILE A 319 10.67 -9.89 2.92
CA ILE A 319 10.76 -8.90 1.84
C ILE A 319 10.29 -9.51 0.52
N ALA A 320 10.78 -10.71 0.18
CA ALA A 320 10.39 -11.42 -1.03
C ALA A 320 8.93 -11.90 -1.03
N ASP A 321 8.28 -11.98 0.13
CA ASP A 321 6.89 -12.38 0.29
C ASP A 321 5.94 -11.20 0.05
N ASP A 322 6.23 -10.01 0.62
CA ASP A 322 5.57 -8.75 0.23
C ASP A 322 5.67 -8.51 -1.29
N ILE A 323 6.82 -8.84 -1.91
CA ILE A 323 7.01 -8.72 -3.36
C ILE A 323 6.13 -9.70 -4.14
N TYR A 324 5.85 -10.88 -3.57
CA TYR A 324 4.93 -11.83 -4.18
C TYR A 324 3.49 -11.29 -4.18
N GLU A 325 3.02 -10.77 -3.04
CA GLU A 325 1.72 -10.11 -2.95
C GLU A 325 1.63 -8.90 -3.90
N ALA A 326 2.70 -8.09 -3.99
CA ALA A 326 2.79 -6.99 -4.94
C ALA A 326 2.74 -7.48 -6.41
N GLY A 327 3.26 -8.68 -6.71
CA GLY A 327 3.16 -9.30 -8.03
C GLY A 327 1.72 -9.72 -8.36
N LEU A 328 0.98 -10.25 -7.39
CA LEU A 328 -0.45 -10.55 -7.54
C LEU A 328 -1.29 -9.26 -7.67
N LEU A 329 -0.97 -8.20 -6.93
CA LEU A 329 -1.56 -6.87 -7.11
C LEU A 329 -1.27 -6.32 -8.52
N PHE A 330 -0.05 -6.51 -9.04
CA PHE A 330 0.29 -6.10 -10.41
C PHE A 330 -0.53 -6.87 -11.45
N ALA A 331 -0.67 -8.19 -11.31
CA ALA A 331 -1.56 -8.99 -12.15
C ALA A 331 -3.01 -8.50 -12.09
N TYR A 332 -3.55 -8.23 -10.90
CA TYR A 332 -4.89 -7.65 -10.74
C TYR A 332 -5.06 -6.35 -11.53
N LEU A 333 -4.11 -5.43 -11.42
CA LEU A 333 -4.10 -4.14 -12.10
C LEU A 333 -3.87 -4.25 -13.61
N ALA A 334 -3.18 -5.30 -14.08
CA ALA A 334 -2.94 -5.58 -15.49
C ALA A 334 -4.18 -6.19 -16.19
N PHE A 335 -4.95 -7.01 -15.48
CA PHE A 335 -6.09 -7.71 -16.05
C PHE A 335 -7.43 -7.03 -15.80
N VAL A 336 -7.80 -6.79 -14.54
CA VAL A 336 -9.19 -6.38 -14.20
C VAL A 336 -9.59 -5.05 -14.83
N PRO A 337 -8.77 -3.97 -14.81
CA PRO A 337 -9.10 -2.72 -15.51
C PRO A 337 -9.15 -2.82 -17.03
N PHE A 338 -8.60 -3.88 -17.64
CA PHE A 338 -8.50 -4.06 -19.09
C PHE A 338 -9.48 -5.12 -19.64
N CYS A 339 -10.23 -5.79 -18.77
CA CYS A 339 -11.23 -6.79 -19.14
C CYS A 339 -12.66 -6.29 -18.86
N GLU A 340 -13.64 -6.99 -19.40
CA GLU A 340 -15.04 -6.80 -18.99
C GLU A 340 -15.27 -7.27 -17.54
N ALA A 341 -16.23 -6.67 -16.85
CA ALA A 341 -16.64 -7.08 -15.53
C ALA A 341 -17.10 -8.56 -15.53
N GLY A 342 -16.62 -9.34 -14.56
CA GLY A 342 -16.91 -10.77 -14.42
C GLY A 342 -16.07 -11.71 -15.29
N ILE A 343 -15.23 -11.20 -16.21
CA ILE A 343 -14.26 -12.03 -16.95
C ILE A 343 -13.09 -12.44 -16.06
N MET A 344 -12.65 -11.51 -15.21
CA MET A 344 -11.51 -11.71 -14.34
C MET A 344 -11.74 -10.99 -13.01
N ASP A 345 -11.50 -11.70 -11.91
CA ASP A 345 -11.41 -11.16 -10.57
C ASP A 345 -10.14 -11.65 -9.85
N SER A 346 -9.94 -11.19 -8.62
CA SER A 346 -8.77 -11.51 -7.83
C SER A 346 -8.58 -13.01 -7.59
N LEU A 347 -9.68 -13.75 -7.33
CA LEU A 347 -9.63 -15.18 -7.06
C LEU A 347 -9.35 -15.96 -8.34
N SER A 348 -9.95 -15.55 -9.45
CA SER A 348 -9.72 -16.13 -10.78
C SER A 348 -8.26 -15.97 -11.20
N LEU A 349 -7.66 -14.79 -11.01
CA LEU A 349 -6.23 -14.55 -11.30
C LEU A 349 -5.32 -15.40 -10.43
N GLN A 350 -5.59 -15.46 -9.13
CA GLN A 350 -4.78 -16.25 -8.21
C GLN A 350 -4.83 -17.74 -8.58
N ARG A 351 -6.02 -18.29 -8.88
CA ARG A 351 -6.19 -19.67 -9.36
C ARG A 351 -5.48 -19.91 -10.69
N LEU A 352 -5.60 -18.98 -11.64
CA LEU A 352 -4.95 -19.06 -12.95
C LEU A 352 -3.42 -19.16 -12.81
N LEU A 353 -2.84 -18.25 -12.03
CA LEU A 353 -1.40 -18.16 -11.83
C LEU A 353 -0.85 -19.27 -10.92
N GLU A 354 -1.43 -19.46 -9.73
CA GLU A 354 -0.91 -20.41 -8.72
C GLU A 354 -1.31 -21.86 -8.99
N SER A 355 -2.56 -22.12 -9.37
CA SER A 355 -3.11 -23.48 -9.47
C SER A 355 -3.05 -24.06 -10.89
N THR A 356 -3.50 -23.30 -11.88
CA THR A 356 -3.57 -23.76 -13.28
C THR A 356 -2.20 -23.79 -13.94
N PHE A 357 -1.49 -22.67 -13.96
CA PHE A 357 -0.17 -22.55 -14.62
C PHE A 357 1.02 -22.69 -13.67
N LYS A 358 0.80 -22.81 -12.35
CA LYS A 358 1.86 -23.05 -11.35
C LYS A 358 3.04 -22.07 -11.45
N LEU A 359 2.71 -20.80 -11.67
CA LEU A 359 3.61 -19.66 -11.82
C LEU A 359 4.45 -19.65 -13.12
N ASP A 360 4.07 -20.45 -14.11
CA ASP A 360 4.50 -20.29 -15.51
C ASP A 360 3.75 -19.11 -16.15
N VAL A 361 4.40 -17.95 -16.15
CA VAL A 361 3.81 -16.72 -16.68
C VAL A 361 3.77 -16.73 -18.21
N MET A 362 4.64 -17.50 -18.88
CA MET A 362 4.65 -17.59 -20.35
C MET A 362 3.51 -18.48 -20.86
N ALA A 363 3.27 -19.63 -20.23
CA ALA A 363 2.08 -20.45 -20.50
C ALA A 363 0.78 -19.67 -20.20
N THR A 364 0.78 -18.87 -19.12
CA THR A 364 -0.35 -17.95 -18.83
C THR A 364 -0.55 -16.93 -19.95
N ARG A 365 0.52 -16.33 -20.49
CA ARG A 365 0.45 -15.39 -21.63
C ARG A 365 -0.12 -16.05 -22.89
N GLU A 366 0.32 -17.26 -23.22
CA GLU A 366 -0.19 -18.01 -24.37
C GLU A 366 -1.69 -18.32 -24.24
N TYR A 367 -2.13 -18.74 -23.05
CA TYR A 367 -3.54 -18.92 -22.74
C TYR A 367 -4.35 -17.63 -22.89
N CYS A 368 -3.85 -16.52 -22.35
CA CYS A 368 -4.54 -15.22 -22.46
C CYS A 368 -4.56 -14.66 -23.89
N LEU A 369 -3.59 -15.01 -24.75
CA LEU A 369 -3.61 -14.68 -26.18
C LEU A 369 -4.70 -15.43 -26.96
N ALA A 370 -5.15 -16.59 -26.47
CA ALA A 370 -6.19 -17.39 -27.11
C ALA A 370 -7.62 -16.94 -26.74
N ASP A 371 -7.79 -15.99 -25.82
CA ASP A 371 -9.09 -15.43 -25.41
C ASP A 371 -9.19 -13.95 -25.78
N ASP A 372 -10.03 -13.64 -26.78
CA ASP A 372 -10.31 -12.28 -27.27
C ASP A 372 -10.68 -11.29 -26.15
N ARG A 373 -11.22 -11.78 -25.03
CA ARG A 373 -11.65 -10.96 -23.88
C ARG A 373 -10.49 -10.48 -23.02
N LEU A 374 -9.31 -11.10 -23.15
CA LEU A 374 -8.09 -10.81 -22.37
C LEU A 374 -7.03 -10.03 -23.19
N LEU A 375 -7.24 -9.84 -24.50
CA LEU A 375 -6.26 -9.23 -25.40
C LEU A 375 -5.83 -7.80 -25.01
N GLU A 376 -6.71 -6.98 -24.40
CA GLU A 376 -6.30 -5.65 -23.90
C GLU A 376 -5.31 -5.75 -22.71
N ALA A 377 -5.47 -6.75 -21.84
CA ALA A 377 -4.56 -7.00 -20.73
C ALA A 377 -3.21 -7.54 -21.24
N VAL A 378 -3.24 -8.47 -22.21
CA VAL A 378 -2.01 -8.96 -22.87
C VAL A 378 -1.29 -7.81 -23.56
N LYS A 379 -2.01 -6.98 -24.33
CA LYS A 379 -1.45 -5.79 -24.99
C LYS A 379 -0.80 -4.82 -24.01
N PHE A 380 -1.34 -4.69 -22.79
CA PHE A 380 -0.74 -3.86 -21.73
C PHE A 380 0.57 -4.47 -21.20
N LEU A 381 0.62 -5.78 -20.96
CA LEU A 381 1.82 -6.47 -20.47
C LEU A 381 2.91 -6.67 -21.54
N ASP A 382 2.52 -6.70 -22.82
CA ASP A 382 3.41 -6.75 -23.99
C ASP A 382 4.15 -5.42 -24.24
N LEU A 383 3.73 -4.31 -23.61
CA LEU A 383 4.37 -3.02 -23.79
C LEU A 383 5.85 -3.04 -23.37
N GLY A 384 6.68 -2.34 -24.14
CA GLY A 384 8.13 -2.29 -23.89
C GLY A 384 8.86 -3.58 -24.21
N ASP A 385 8.37 -4.35 -25.19
CA ASP A 385 8.90 -5.67 -25.59
C ASP A 385 8.76 -6.70 -24.46
N ALA A 386 7.49 -7.03 -24.14
CA ALA A 386 7.07 -7.97 -23.10
C ALA A 386 7.55 -7.65 -21.66
N ALA A 387 8.01 -6.43 -21.40
CA ALA A 387 8.55 -6.03 -20.11
C ALA A 387 7.56 -6.14 -18.93
N GLY A 388 6.24 -6.13 -19.19
CA GLY A 388 5.24 -6.38 -18.16
C GLY A 388 5.21 -7.85 -17.71
N TRP A 389 5.33 -8.77 -18.67
CA TRP A 389 5.42 -10.21 -18.38
C TRP A 389 6.72 -10.58 -17.67
N GLU A 390 7.85 -9.99 -18.08
CA GLU A 390 9.13 -10.15 -17.39
C GLU A 390 9.05 -9.72 -15.92
N LEU A 391 8.45 -8.55 -15.66
CA LEU A 391 8.27 -8.02 -14.31
C LEU A 391 7.41 -8.97 -13.46
N LEU A 392 6.29 -9.42 -14.02
CA LEU A 392 5.38 -10.34 -13.34
C LEU A 392 6.06 -11.69 -13.02
N GLN A 393 6.83 -12.25 -13.97
CA GLN A 393 7.57 -13.49 -13.80
C GLN A 393 8.69 -13.37 -12.74
N ALA A 394 9.35 -12.21 -12.65
CA ALA A 394 10.35 -11.94 -11.63
C ALA A 394 9.74 -11.80 -10.23
N MET A 395 8.62 -11.09 -10.09
CA MET A 395 7.92 -10.91 -8.81
C MET A 395 7.27 -12.19 -8.30
N LEU A 396 6.67 -12.99 -9.19
CA LEU A 396 6.02 -14.26 -8.86
C LEU A 396 6.97 -15.47 -8.88
N ASN A 397 8.30 -15.26 -8.84
CA ASN A 397 9.26 -16.37 -8.91
C ASN A 397 9.02 -17.39 -7.76
N PRO A 398 8.94 -18.71 -8.04
CA PRO A 398 8.79 -19.72 -7.00
C PRO A 398 9.92 -19.69 -5.95
N ASP A 399 11.16 -19.42 -6.37
CA ASP A 399 12.29 -19.22 -5.45
C ASP A 399 12.30 -17.77 -4.97
N PHE A 400 11.99 -17.57 -3.68
CA PHE A 400 11.96 -16.24 -3.07
C PHE A 400 13.29 -15.49 -3.21
N ARG A 401 14.42 -16.21 -3.28
CA ARG A 401 15.77 -15.63 -3.41
C ARG A 401 16.01 -14.95 -4.77
N LYS A 402 15.15 -15.23 -5.76
CA LYS A 402 15.20 -14.65 -7.12
C LYS A 402 14.22 -13.49 -7.31
N ARG A 403 13.36 -13.20 -6.33
CA ARG A 403 12.43 -12.07 -6.41
C ARG A 403 13.18 -10.75 -6.24
N PRO A 404 12.84 -9.70 -7.00
CA PRO A 404 13.46 -8.38 -6.86
C PRO A 404 13.05 -7.71 -5.54
N ILE A 405 13.84 -6.76 -5.05
CA ILE A 405 13.42 -5.84 -3.97
C ILE A 405 12.45 -4.77 -4.51
N ALA A 406 11.68 -4.13 -3.64
CA ALA A 406 10.65 -3.16 -4.03
C ALA A 406 11.20 -1.97 -4.83
N GLU A 407 12.41 -1.49 -4.51
CA GLU A 407 13.10 -0.45 -5.27
C GLU A 407 13.44 -0.89 -6.70
N ALA A 408 13.88 -2.14 -6.90
CA ALA A 408 14.19 -2.67 -8.21
C ALA A 408 12.93 -2.83 -9.08
N VAL A 409 11.79 -3.21 -8.47
CA VAL A 409 10.48 -3.22 -9.14
C VAL A 409 10.06 -1.79 -9.52
N ALA A 410 10.14 -0.82 -8.60
CA ALA A 410 9.75 0.56 -8.84
C ALA A 410 10.54 1.21 -10.00
N ASN A 411 11.81 0.82 -10.16
CA ASN A 411 12.70 1.27 -11.22
C ASN A 411 12.64 0.43 -12.51
N HIS A 412 11.86 -0.65 -12.57
CA HIS A 412 11.82 -1.58 -13.70
C HIS A 412 11.42 -0.89 -15.02
N ARG A 413 12.00 -1.35 -16.15
CA ARG A 413 11.83 -0.72 -17.48
C ARG A 413 10.37 -0.53 -17.90
N PHE A 414 9.49 -1.46 -17.51
CA PHE A 414 8.05 -1.40 -17.75
C PHE A 414 7.35 -0.21 -17.07
N LEU A 415 7.83 0.22 -15.90
CA LEU A 415 7.27 1.33 -15.14
C LEU A 415 7.95 2.66 -15.47
N THR A 416 9.26 2.65 -15.71
CA THR A 416 10.08 3.87 -15.82
C THR A 416 10.27 4.40 -17.23
N ALA A 417 10.14 3.57 -18.27
CA ALA A 417 10.21 4.07 -19.63
C ALA A 417 9.00 4.97 -19.95
N ASN A 418 9.15 5.88 -20.91
CA ASN A 418 8.02 6.55 -21.55
C ASN A 418 7.34 5.55 -22.50
N VAL A 419 6.59 4.60 -21.94
CA VAL A 419 5.92 3.48 -22.64
C VAL A 419 4.69 3.95 -23.46
N LEU A 420 4.50 5.27 -23.64
CA LEU A 420 3.24 5.90 -24.10
C LEU A 420 3.44 7.06 -25.08
#